data_AF-A0A075JLW9-F1
#
_entry.id   AF-A0A075JLW9-F1
#
_cell.length_a   1.000
_cell.length_b   1.000
_cell.length_c   1.000
_cell.angle_alpha   90.00
_cell.angle_beta   90.00
_cell.angle_gamma   90.00
#
_symmetry.space_group_name_H-M   'P 1'
#
loop_
_entity.id
_entity.type
_entity.pdbx_description
1 polymer ?
#
loop_
_entity_poly.entity_id
_entity_poly.type
_entity_poly.pdbx_seq_one_letter_code
_entity_poly.pdbx_strand_id
1 'polypeptide(L)'
;MQPTPADLAAFAGREIEQDQATKALEAATLMVRAYTRGRGFNPTHYLEIEEPDLVAVVISSASRMSANPDHTRSETAGPFQVAYGSFDGWTLPELAILHTYRRRTA
;
A
#
# COMPACT_ATOMS: atom_id res chain seq x y z
N MET A 1 -6.93 -12.95 5.81
CA MET A 1 -5.54 -13.10 5.32
C MET A 1 -4.74 -11.84 5.64
N GLN A 2 -3.51 -12.02 6.14
CA GLN A 2 -2.57 -10.92 6.38
C GLN A 2 -1.46 -10.98 5.33
N PRO A 3 -1.19 -9.91 4.57
CA PRO A 3 -0.09 -9.89 3.62
C PRO A 3 1.25 -9.98 4.35
N THR A 4 2.18 -10.74 3.79
CA THR A 4 3.50 -11.00 4.38
C THR A 4 4.61 -10.21 3.69
N PRO A 5 5.78 -10.02 4.34
CA PRO A 5 6.97 -9.46 3.69
C PRO A 5 7.39 -10.21 2.42
N ALA A 6 7.19 -11.53 2.38
CA ALA A 6 7.49 -12.34 1.21
C ALA A 6 6.57 -12.01 0.03
N ASP A 7 5.27 -11.79 0.28
CA ASP A 7 4.31 -11.37 -0.75
C ASP A 7 4.71 -10.01 -1.35
N LEU A 8 5.17 -9.09 -0.49
CA LEU A 8 5.62 -7.77 -0.91
C LEU A 8 6.89 -7.85 -1.77
N ALA A 9 7.89 -8.62 -1.36
CA ALA A 9 9.12 -8.81 -2.12
C ALA A 9 8.85 -9.47 -3.49
N ALA A 10 7.98 -10.50 -3.51
CA ALA A 10 7.54 -11.15 -4.75
C ALA A 10 6.84 -10.17 -5.70
N PHE A 11 5.94 -9.31 -5.18
CA PHE A 11 5.27 -8.29 -5.98
C PHE A 11 6.23 -7.21 -6.49
N ALA A 12 7.16 -6.76 -5.65
CA ALA A 12 8.10 -5.69 -5.98
C ALA A 12 9.20 -6.14 -6.98
N GLY A 13 9.41 -7.45 -7.14
CA GLY A 13 10.46 -8.01 -8.00
C GLY A 13 11.88 -7.72 -7.51
N ARG A 14 12.02 -7.39 -6.22
CA ARG A 14 13.31 -7.07 -5.57
C ARG A 14 13.26 -7.45 -4.09
N GLU A 15 14.44 -7.65 -3.51
CA GLU A 15 14.56 -7.82 -2.07
C GLU A 15 14.22 -6.50 -1.34
N ILE A 16 13.49 -6.65 -0.23
CA ILE A 16 13.13 -5.56 0.68
C ILE A 16 13.48 -6.07 2.08
N GLU A 17 14.10 -5.21 2.86
CA GLU A 17 14.47 -5.49 4.25
C GLU A 17 13.20 -5.82 5.08
N GLN A 18 13.29 -6.83 5.95
CA GLN A 18 12.11 -7.46 6.55
C GLN A 18 11.35 -6.51 7.48
N ASP A 19 12.04 -5.69 8.27
CA ASP A 19 11.40 -4.72 9.15
C ASP A 19 10.74 -3.61 8.34
N GLN A 20 11.41 -3.10 7.31
CA GLN A 20 10.85 -2.11 6.38
C GLN A 20 9.60 -2.63 5.68
N ALA A 21 9.62 -3.86 5.16
CA ALA A 21 8.47 -4.48 4.51
C ALA A 21 7.29 -4.62 5.48
N THR A 22 7.56 -5.07 6.70
CA THR A 22 6.54 -5.21 7.76
C THR A 22 5.90 -3.86 8.07
N LYS A 23 6.70 -2.81 8.26
CA LYS A 23 6.18 -1.47 8.58
C LYS A 23 5.39 -0.84 7.42
N ALA A 24 5.84 -1.06 6.19
CA ALA A 24 5.12 -0.59 5.00
C ALA A 24 3.74 -1.28 4.87
N LEU A 25 3.69 -2.59 5.08
CA LEU A 25 2.43 -3.35 5.05
C LEU A 25 1.48 -2.94 6.18
N GLU A 26 1.97 -2.76 7.41
CA GLU A 26 1.17 -2.29 8.54
C GLU A 26 0.57 -0.90 8.27
N ALA A 27 1.39 0.05 7.79
CA ALA A 27 0.94 1.39 7.46
C ALA A 27 -0.12 1.38 6.34
N ALA A 28 0.15 0.68 5.24
CA ALA A 28 -0.79 0.52 4.14
C ALA A 28 -2.12 -0.10 4.60
N THR A 29 -2.06 -1.15 5.43
CA THR A 29 -3.23 -1.83 5.99
C THR A 29 -4.10 -0.87 6.81
N LEU A 30 -3.48 -0.08 7.69
CA LEU A 30 -4.21 0.91 8.49
C LEU A 30 -4.82 2.03 7.65
N MET A 31 -4.12 2.49 6.60
CA MET A 31 -4.65 3.51 5.67
C MET A 31 -5.85 2.98 4.88
N VAL A 32 -5.78 1.76 4.35
CA VAL A 32 -6.89 1.10 3.65
C VAL A 32 -8.07 0.89 4.61
N ARG A 33 -7.82 0.40 5.82
CA ARG A 33 -8.86 0.20 6.84
C ARG A 33 -9.58 1.50 7.20
N ALA A 34 -8.83 2.58 7.38
CA ALA A 34 -9.40 3.90 7.64
C ALA A 34 -10.28 4.36 6.47
N TYR A 35 -9.84 4.12 5.23
CA TYR A 35 -10.59 4.47 4.03
C TYR A 35 -11.92 3.71 3.91
N THR A 36 -11.91 2.40 4.15
CA THR A 36 -13.11 1.54 4.06
C THR A 36 -13.99 1.59 5.31
N ARG A 37 -13.55 2.29 6.37
CA ARG A 37 -14.16 2.30 7.71
C ARG A 37 -14.25 0.90 8.32
N GLY A 38 -13.22 0.08 8.11
CA GLY A 38 -13.14 -1.29 8.64
C GLY A 38 -13.94 -2.34 7.86
N ARG A 39 -14.54 -2.00 6.72
CA ARG A 39 -15.19 -3.00 5.85
C ARG A 39 -14.16 -3.81 5.07
N GLY A 40 -14.38 -5.12 5.01
CA GLY A 40 -13.44 -6.09 4.43
C GLY A 40 -12.27 -6.44 5.37
N PHE A 41 -12.37 -6.11 6.66
CA PHE A 41 -11.40 -6.43 7.70
C PHE A 41 -12.05 -7.22 8.83
N ASN A 42 -11.25 -8.06 9.48
CA ASN A 42 -11.67 -8.78 10.66
C ASN A 42 -11.99 -7.78 11.81
N PRO A 43 -13.19 -7.85 12.42
CA PRO A 43 -13.60 -6.90 13.47
C PRO A 43 -12.80 -7.05 14.77
N THR A 44 -12.21 -8.22 15.01
CA THR A 44 -11.41 -8.54 16.21
C THR A 44 -9.91 -8.34 15.95
N HIS A 45 -9.45 -8.58 14.72
CA HIS A 45 -8.06 -8.45 14.32
C HIS A 45 -7.89 -7.38 13.23
N TYR A 46 -7.64 -6.14 13.64
CA TYR A 46 -7.69 -4.97 12.74
C TYR A 46 -6.66 -4.96 11.59
N LEU A 47 -5.63 -5.80 11.67
CA LEU A 47 -4.61 -5.98 10.62
C LEU A 47 -4.94 -7.13 9.66
N GLU A 48 -5.95 -7.95 9.99
CA GLU A 48 -6.37 -9.05 9.15
C GLU A 48 -7.43 -8.57 8.15
N ILE A 49 -7.16 -8.82 6.88
CA ILE A 49 -8.01 -8.44 5.75
C ILE A 49 -8.82 -9.68 5.35
N GLU A 50 -10.14 -9.61 5.36
CA GLU A 50 -11.00 -10.73 4.94
C GLU A 50 -11.04 -10.83 3.41
N GLU A 51 -10.94 -9.69 2.73
CA GLU A 51 -11.18 -9.58 1.30
C GLU A 51 -9.87 -9.53 0.48
N PRO A 52 -9.70 -10.39 -0.53
CA PRO A 52 -8.43 -10.53 -1.27
C PRO A 52 -8.12 -9.33 -2.17
N ASP A 53 -9.12 -8.59 -2.62
CA ASP A 53 -8.92 -7.37 -3.42
C ASP A 53 -8.35 -6.21 -2.58
N LEU A 54 -8.72 -6.10 -1.29
CA LEU A 54 -8.10 -5.17 -0.36
C LEU A 54 -6.65 -5.57 -0.05
N VAL A 55 -6.32 -6.86 0.00
CA VAL A 55 -4.93 -7.34 0.12
C VAL A 55 -4.10 -6.84 -1.06
N ALA A 56 -4.63 -6.91 -2.29
CA ALA A 56 -3.94 -6.41 -3.48
C ALA A 56 -3.62 -4.90 -3.39
N VAL A 57 -4.57 -4.09 -2.90
CA VAL A 57 -4.36 -2.63 -2.69
C VAL A 57 -3.29 -2.37 -1.62
N VAL A 58 -3.27 -3.15 -0.54
CA VAL A 58 -2.25 -3.02 0.50
C VAL A 58 -0.87 -3.34 -0.06
N ILE A 59 -0.70 -4.46 -0.78
CA ILE A 59 0.59 -4.85 -1.35
C ILE A 59 1.07 -3.83 -2.39
N SER A 60 0.19 -3.38 -3.30
CA SER A 60 0.55 -2.40 -4.33
C SER A 60 0.96 -1.05 -3.74
N SER A 61 0.25 -0.60 -2.71
CA SER A 61 0.57 0.66 -2.02
C SER A 61 1.85 0.57 -1.19
N ALA A 62 2.03 -0.52 -0.42
CA ALA A 62 3.24 -0.79 0.34
C ALA A 62 4.48 -0.88 -0.57
N SER A 63 4.37 -1.49 -1.75
CA SER A 63 5.47 -1.58 -2.71
C SER A 63 5.97 -0.21 -3.15
N ARG A 64 5.04 0.73 -3.41
CA ARG A 64 5.40 2.13 -3.75
C ARG A 64 6.03 2.86 -2.57
N MET A 65 5.52 2.68 -1.36
CA MET A 65 6.10 3.27 -0.14
C MET A 65 7.52 2.76 0.10
N SER A 66 7.76 1.46 -0.06
CA SER A 66 9.08 0.86 0.07
C SER A 66 10.05 1.24 -1.04
N ALA A 67 9.57 1.69 -2.21
CA ALA A 67 10.39 2.12 -3.33
C ALA A 67 10.91 3.56 -3.17
N ASN A 68 10.11 4.44 -2.55
CA ASN A 68 10.50 5.82 -2.30
C ASN A 68 10.02 6.30 -0.91
N PRO A 69 10.68 5.86 0.19
CA PRO A 69 10.27 6.20 1.55
C PRO A 69 10.38 7.69 1.87
N ASP A 70 11.34 8.39 1.25
CA ASP A 70 11.56 9.84 1.46
C ASP A 70 10.59 10.72 0.66
N HIS A 71 9.79 10.12 -0.22
CA HIS A 71 8.87 10.80 -1.13
C HIS A 71 9.60 11.84 -2.02
N THR A 72 10.87 11.61 -2.31
CA THR A 72 11.68 12.45 -3.19
C THR A 72 11.07 12.46 -4.58
N ARG A 73 10.68 13.64 -5.09
CA ARG A 73 10.01 13.78 -6.39
C ARG A 73 10.98 13.80 -7.57
N SER A 74 12.10 14.50 -7.39
CA SER A 74 13.14 14.62 -8.39
C SER A 74 14.49 14.74 -7.73
N GLU A 75 15.46 14.04 -8.27
CA GLU A 75 16.86 14.15 -7.88
C GLU A 75 17.68 14.53 -9.11
N THR A 76 18.49 15.58 -8.97
CA THR A 76 19.33 16.09 -10.06
C THR A 76 20.78 16.02 -9.61
N ALA A 77 21.58 15.22 -10.32
CA ALA A 77 23.02 15.09 -10.11
C ALA A 77 23.74 15.49 -11.41
N GLY A 78 24.13 16.77 -11.49
CA GLY A 78 24.72 17.34 -12.70
C GLY A 78 23.74 17.29 -13.89
N PRO A 79 24.09 16.67 -15.03
CA PRO A 79 23.18 16.55 -16.18
C PRO A 79 22.15 15.42 -16.04
N PHE A 80 22.26 14.56 -15.03
CA PHE A 80 21.31 13.47 -14.80
C PHE A 80 20.14 13.96 -13.96
N GLN A 81 18.93 13.71 -14.45
CA GLN A 81 17.69 13.97 -13.73
C GLN A 81 16.89 12.66 -13.64
N VAL A 82 16.52 12.29 -12.43
CA VAL A 82 15.62 11.16 -12.17
C VAL A 82 14.35 11.71 -11.55
N ALA A 83 13.20 11.32 -12.10
CA ALA A 83 11.89 11.57 -11.51
C ALA A 83 11.37 10.26 -10.92
N TYR A 84 11.03 10.27 -9.64
CA TYR A 84 10.51 9.10 -8.95
C TYR A 84 8.99 9.21 -8.80
N GLY A 85 8.32 8.05 -8.78
CA GLY A 85 6.96 8.00 -8.25
C GLY A 85 6.98 8.16 -6.73
N SER A 86 6.08 8.97 -6.18
CA SER A 86 5.82 9.06 -4.74
C SER A 86 4.44 8.48 -4.41
N PHE A 87 4.24 8.05 -3.17
CA PHE A 87 2.91 7.74 -2.66
C PHE A 87 2.19 9.06 -2.35
N ASP A 88 1.64 9.71 -3.38
CA ASP A 88 0.82 10.93 -3.27
C ASP A 88 -0.69 10.61 -3.15
N GLY A 89 -1.04 9.34 -2.94
CA GLY A 89 -2.39 8.86 -2.76
C GLY A 89 -2.64 7.51 -3.43
N TRP A 90 -3.93 7.19 -3.53
CA TRP A 90 -4.40 5.98 -4.20
C TRP A 90 -4.41 6.17 -5.71
N THR A 91 -3.98 5.14 -6.44
CA THR A 91 -4.11 5.08 -7.89
C THR A 91 -5.57 4.88 -8.30
N LEU A 92 -5.91 5.17 -9.57
CA LEU A 92 -7.28 4.97 -10.07
C LEU A 92 -7.79 3.53 -9.90
N PRO A 93 -7.00 2.48 -10.19
CA PRO A 93 -7.42 1.09 -9.96
C PRO A 93 -7.65 0.78 -8.47
N GLU A 94 -6.78 1.27 -7.60
CA GLU A 94 -6.95 1.09 -6.14
C GLU A 94 -8.20 1.79 -5.64
N LEU A 95 -8.47 3.02 -6.11
CA LEU A 95 -9.71 3.73 -5.79
C LEU A 95 -10.94 2.97 -6.28
N ALA A 96 -10.89 2.34 -7.45
CA ALA A 96 -11.99 1.53 -7.95
C ALA A 96 -12.36 0.41 -6.97
N ILE A 97 -11.36 -0.28 -6.42
CA ILE A 97 -11.55 -1.30 -5.37
C ILE A 97 -12.03 -0.65 -4.06
N LEU A 98 -11.30 0.34 -3.54
CA LEU A 98 -11.63 0.98 -2.26
C LEU A 98 -13.04 1.60 -2.23
N HIS A 99 -13.53 2.08 -3.38
CA HIS A 99 -14.86 2.64 -3.52
C HIS A 99 -15.99 1.61 -3.40
N THR A 100 -15.76 0.31 -3.68
CA THR A 100 -16.79 -0.73 -3.49
C THR A 100 -17.06 -0.96 -2.00
N TYR A 101 -16.02 -0.88 -1.17
CA TYR A 101 -16.12 -1.07 0.28
C TYR A 101 -16.59 0.18 1.02
N ARG A 102 -16.26 1.37 0.50
CA ARG A 102 -16.64 2.63 1.14
C ARG A 102 -18.15 2.85 1.07
N ARG A 103 -18.79 2.99 2.24
CA ARG A 103 -20.20 3.40 2.32
C ARG A 103 -20.34 4.85 1.80
N ARG A 104 -20.90 5.02 0.61
CA ARG A 104 -21.43 6.30 0.14
C ARG A 104 -22.82 6.43 0.77
N THR A 105 -22.98 7.38 1.69
CA THR A 105 -24.32 7.72 2.20
C THR A 105 -25.19 8.11 1.01
N ALA A 106 -26.41 7.56 0.97
CA ALA A 106 -27.51 8.06 0.15
C ALA A 106 -28.26 9.15 0.92
#